data_AF-A0A0C3CRQ7-F1
#
_entry.id   AF-A0A0C3CRQ7-F1
#
_cell.length_a   1.000
_cell.length_b   1.000
_cell.length_c   1.000
_cell.angle_alpha   90.00
_cell.angle_beta   90.00
_cell.angle_gamma   90.00
#
_symmetry.space_group_name_H-M   'P 1'
#
loop_
_entity.id
_entity.type
_entity.pdbx_description
1 polymer ?
#
loop_
_entity_poly.entity_id
_entity_poly.type
_entity_poly.pdbx_seq_one_letter_code
_entity_poly.pdbx_strand_id
1 'polypeptide(L)'
;MGSTYIKRLEDTQRDLASYFYKSAAIVRSNFDWFEKQVGRPAIAYSLASFDAHPFTTTFLAIFYIVSCLPIIAFLAFSLFVIASITFGVCALTFITIVLVESILLTILLGTLAFLLIFSFTLTPLALFGYLTFRFIVHVRNGGRTGASQWATETKEHFVTSSRKVKPEIIEGSDVSSGSVVIVDAKEQHSTRNESAKVQGD
;
A
#
# COMPACT_ATOMS: atom_id res chain seq x y z
N MET A 1 -14.10 16.17 -8.15
CA MET A 1 -13.34 15.30 -7.22
C MET A 1 -11.81 15.31 -7.42
N GLY A 2 -11.28 15.71 -8.59
CA GLY A 2 -9.82 15.71 -8.83
C GLY A 2 -9.00 16.81 -8.11
N SER A 3 -9.60 17.96 -7.79
CA SER A 3 -8.89 19.10 -7.18
C SER A 3 -8.30 18.81 -5.79
N THR A 4 -8.96 17.98 -4.99
CA THR A 4 -8.50 17.62 -3.64
C THR A 4 -7.22 16.77 -3.67
N TYR A 5 -7.03 15.93 -4.69
CA TYR A 5 -5.84 15.07 -4.83
C TYR A 5 -4.61 15.88 -5.22
N ILE A 6 -4.77 16.85 -6.14
CA ILE A 6 -3.67 17.73 -6.56
C ILE A 6 -3.16 18.54 -5.36
N LYS A 7 -4.08 19.11 -4.55
CA LYS A 7 -3.70 19.88 -3.36
C LYS A 7 -2.91 19.04 -2.34
N ARG A 8 -3.34 17.80 -2.08
CA ARG A 8 -2.62 16.90 -1.15
C ARG A 8 -1.22 16.53 -1.67
N LEU A 9 -1.06 16.36 -2.98
CA LEU A 9 0.24 16.04 -3.58
C LEU A 9 1.21 17.23 -3.46
N GLU A 10 0.73 18.45 -3.73
CA GLU A 10 1.51 19.67 -3.55
C GLU A 10 1.92 19.89 -2.08
N ASP A 11 1.00 19.65 -1.15
CA ASP A 11 1.29 19.77 0.29
C ASP A 11 2.34 18.73 0.74
N THR A 12 2.24 17.48 0.25
CA THR A 12 3.22 16.42 0.54
C THR A 12 4.60 16.74 -0.04
N GLN A 13 4.65 17.27 -1.26
CA GLN A 13 5.90 17.67 -1.90
C GLN A 13 6.57 18.85 -1.17
N ARG A 14 5.78 19.83 -0.71
CA ARG A 14 6.28 20.94 0.13
C ARG A 14 6.82 20.44 1.46
N ASP A 15 6.15 19.47 2.09
CA ASP A 15 6.59 18.91 3.36
C ASP A 15 7.93 18.17 3.19
N LEU A 16 8.07 17.31 2.17
CA LEU A 16 9.35 16.66 1.83
C LEU A 16 10.46 17.69 1.57
N ALA A 17 10.18 18.74 0.79
CA ALA A 17 11.14 19.79 0.52
C ALA A 17 11.60 20.50 1.81
N SER A 18 10.68 20.69 2.76
CA SER A 18 11.00 21.27 4.07
C SER A 18 11.93 20.38 4.90
N TYR A 19 11.74 19.04 4.87
CA TYR A 19 12.65 18.09 5.53
C TYR A 19 14.05 18.11 4.93
N PHE A 20 14.15 18.16 3.59
CA PHE A 20 15.45 18.31 2.92
C PHE A 20 16.14 19.63 3.27
N TYR A 21 15.39 20.73 3.33
CA TYR A 21 15.96 22.01 3.71
C TYR A 21 16.44 22.01 5.16
N LYS A 22 15.65 21.42 6.07
CA LYS A 22 15.99 21.29 7.49
C LYS A 22 17.22 20.40 7.68
N SER A 23 17.29 19.25 7.04
CA SER A 23 18.45 18.35 7.14
C SER A 23 19.70 19.00 6.54
N ALA A 24 19.59 19.66 5.39
CA ALA A 24 20.70 20.41 4.80
C ALA A 24 21.18 21.57 5.70
N ALA A 25 20.26 22.28 6.36
CA ALA A 25 20.60 23.34 7.31
C ALA A 25 21.34 22.78 8.55
N ILE A 26 20.93 21.62 9.06
CA ILE A 26 21.62 20.93 10.16
C ILE A 26 23.02 20.50 9.73
N VAL A 27 23.17 19.89 8.55
CA VAL A 27 24.48 19.47 8.04
C VAL A 27 25.40 20.67 7.85
N ARG A 28 24.91 21.77 7.28
CA ARG A 28 25.68 23.02 7.14
C ARG A 28 26.08 23.60 8.49
N SER A 29 25.15 23.68 9.45
CA SER A 29 25.48 24.20 10.78
C SER A 29 26.52 23.36 11.51
N ASN A 30 26.48 22.03 11.35
CA ASN A 30 27.49 21.14 11.92
C ASN A 30 28.85 21.31 11.20
N PHE A 31 28.82 21.46 9.88
CA PHE A 31 30.04 21.71 9.11
C PHE A 31 30.67 23.05 9.48
N ASP A 32 29.88 24.13 9.61
CA ASP A 32 30.34 25.44 10.04
C ASP A 32 30.96 25.39 11.44
N TRP A 33 30.34 24.64 12.35
CA TRP A 33 30.88 24.43 13.69
C TRP A 33 32.20 23.65 13.65
N PHE A 34 32.27 22.57 12.87
CA PHE A 34 33.47 21.76 12.71
C PHE A 34 34.62 22.55 12.06
N GLU A 35 34.33 23.33 11.03
CA GLU A 35 35.32 24.19 10.37
C GLU A 35 35.89 25.20 11.36
N LYS A 36 35.03 25.86 12.15
CA LYS A 36 35.46 26.88 13.12
C LYS A 36 36.22 26.28 14.30
N GLN A 37 35.75 25.17 14.87
CA GLN A 37 36.35 24.59 16.08
C GLN A 37 37.56 23.70 15.80
N VAL A 38 37.58 22.98 14.68
CA VAL A 38 38.62 21.97 14.41
C VAL A 38 39.43 22.36 13.18
N GLY A 39 38.78 22.70 12.07
CA GLY A 39 39.44 22.94 10.79
C GLY A 39 40.41 24.12 10.83
N ARG A 40 39.91 25.32 11.18
CA ARG A 40 40.70 26.56 11.23
C ARG A 40 41.89 26.49 12.19
N PRO A 41 41.74 26.07 13.46
CA PRO A 41 42.88 25.98 14.35
C PRO A 41 43.88 24.91 13.89
N ALA A 42 43.44 23.75 13.40
CA ALA A 42 44.35 22.72 12.91
C ALA A 42 45.21 23.20 11.74
N ILE A 43 44.64 23.95 10.80
CA ILE A 43 45.38 24.55 9.68
C ILE A 43 46.36 25.63 10.18
N ALA A 44 45.94 26.50 11.10
CA ALA A 44 46.82 27.51 11.67
C ALA A 44 48.01 26.88 12.42
N TYR A 45 47.76 25.84 13.22
CA TYR A 45 48.80 25.08 13.91
C TYR A 45 49.71 24.32 12.97
N SER A 46 49.19 23.75 11.88
CA SER A 46 50.02 23.04 10.91
C SER A 46 50.98 23.99 10.20
N LEU A 47 50.49 25.14 9.73
CA LEU A 47 51.31 26.17 9.10
C LEU A 47 52.42 26.68 10.04
N ALA A 48 52.06 27.02 11.28
CA ALA A 48 53.04 27.47 12.28
C ALA A 48 54.10 26.38 12.60
N SER A 49 53.71 25.10 12.58
CA SER A 49 54.63 23.99 12.81
C SER A 49 55.57 23.76 11.62
N PHE A 50 55.11 23.98 10.38
CA PHE A 50 55.96 23.88 9.19
C PHE A 50 57.06 24.93 9.17
N ASP A 51 56.78 26.15 9.63
CA ASP A 51 57.78 27.22 9.75
C ASP A 51 58.85 26.88 10.81
N ALA A 52 58.45 26.25 11.92
CA ALA A 52 59.37 25.88 13.00
C ALA A 52 60.28 24.70 12.63
N HIS A 53 59.71 23.61 12.10
CA HIS A 53 60.44 22.34 11.88
C HIS A 53 59.99 21.61 10.59
N PRO A 54 60.42 22.07 9.40
CA PRO A 54 59.87 21.60 8.11
C PRO A 54 60.10 20.12 7.82
N PHE A 55 61.22 19.54 8.27
CA PHE A 55 61.54 18.13 8.00
C PHE A 55 60.64 17.17 8.79
N THR A 56 60.46 17.40 10.09
CA THR A 56 59.65 16.53 10.96
C THR A 56 58.17 16.64 10.65
N THR A 57 57.68 17.84 10.35
CA THR A 57 56.27 18.04 9.99
C THR A 57 55.91 17.40 8.66
N THR A 58 56.78 17.50 7.65
CA THR A 58 56.56 16.83 6.36
C THR A 58 56.54 15.31 6.51
N PHE A 59 57.46 14.73 7.30
CA PHE A 59 57.45 13.31 7.58
C PHE A 59 56.15 12.86 8.27
N LEU A 60 55.71 13.58 9.30
CA LEU A 60 54.46 13.30 10.00
C LEU A 60 53.23 13.44 9.09
N ALA A 61 53.21 14.46 8.22
CA ALA A 61 52.12 14.67 7.28
C ALA A 61 52.00 13.52 6.27
N ILE A 62 53.13 13.09 5.68
CA ILE A 62 53.14 11.94 4.76
C ILE A 62 52.73 10.67 5.51
N PHE A 63 53.30 10.44 6.70
CA PHE A 63 52.94 9.29 7.54
C PHE A 63 51.44 9.27 7.87
N TYR A 64 50.85 10.43 8.20
CA TYR A 64 49.43 10.56 8.48
C TYR A 64 48.57 10.27 7.25
N ILE A 65 48.89 10.84 6.09
CA ILE A 65 48.16 10.59 4.84
C ILE A 65 48.21 9.11 4.47
N VAL A 66 49.40 8.50 4.52
CA VAL A 66 49.60 7.08 4.20
C VAL A 66 48.89 6.18 5.23
N SER A 67 48.86 6.57 6.51
CA SER A 67 48.16 5.82 7.57
C SER A 67 46.65 6.02 7.56
N CYS A 68 46.14 7.15 7.06
CA CYS A 68 44.71 7.38 6.90
C CYS A 68 44.11 6.48 5.83
N LEU A 69 44.85 6.18 4.76
CA LEU A 69 44.38 5.35 3.65
C LEU A 69 43.89 3.96 4.11
N PRO A 70 44.65 3.15 4.87
CA PRO A 70 44.16 1.87 5.37
C PRO A 70 43.00 2.00 6.36
N ILE A 71 42.95 3.06 7.17
CA ILE A 71 41.84 3.30 8.12
C ILE A 71 40.54 3.59 7.35
N ILE A 72 40.59 4.48 6.36
CA ILE A 72 39.45 4.81 5.50
C ILE A 72 39.02 3.59 4.70
N ALA A 73 39.96 2.83 4.14
CA ALA A 73 39.67 1.60 3.40
C ALA A 73 38.99 0.55 4.30
N PHE A 74 39.47 0.36 5.53
CA PHE A 74 38.85 -0.53 6.51
C PHE A 74 37.42 -0.08 6.86
N LEU A 75 37.22 1.22 7.09
CA LEU A 75 35.91 1.77 7.44
C LEU A 75 34.92 1.66 6.27
N ALA A 76 35.36 1.96 5.05
CA ALA A 76 34.56 1.80 3.84
C ALA A 76 34.21 0.32 3.59
N PHE A 77 35.17 -0.59 3.75
CA PHE A 77 34.92 -2.03 3.60
C PHE A 77 33.99 -2.56 4.68
N SER A 78 34.13 -2.12 5.93
CA SER A 78 33.23 -2.49 7.03
C SER A 78 31.80 -2.03 6.75
N LEU A 79 31.61 -0.77 6.34
CA LEU A 79 30.31 -0.24 5.93
C LEU A 79 29.73 -1.02 4.74
N PHE A 80 30.57 -1.36 3.75
CA PHE A 80 30.16 -2.13 2.59
C PHE A 80 29.68 -3.54 2.98
N VAL A 81 30.39 -4.23 3.88
CA VAL A 81 29.98 -5.55 4.40
C VAL A 81 28.66 -5.46 5.15
N ILE A 82 28.49 -4.48 6.04
CA ILE A 82 27.23 -4.27 6.79
C ILE A 82 26.08 -3.98 5.84
N ALA A 83 26.28 -3.10 4.86
CA ALA A 83 25.27 -2.78 3.85
C ALA A 83 24.91 -4.00 3.00
N SER A 84 25.91 -4.80 2.58
CA SER A 84 25.72 -6.02 1.80
C SER A 84 24.92 -7.07 2.57
N ILE A 85 25.26 -7.31 3.85
CA ILE A 85 24.52 -8.23 4.72
C ILE A 85 23.07 -7.75 4.89
N THR A 86 22.87 -6.46 5.17
CA THR A 86 21.54 -5.87 5.35
C THR A 86 20.70 -6.03 4.08
N PHE A 87 21.27 -5.71 2.92
CA PHE A 87 20.62 -5.88 1.63
C PHE A 87 20.28 -7.35 1.35
N GLY A 88 21.20 -8.28 1.66
CA GLY A 88 20.99 -9.71 1.51
C GLY A 88 19.82 -10.23 2.37
N VAL A 89 19.77 -9.84 3.65
CA VAL A 89 18.67 -10.20 4.56
C VAL A 89 17.34 -9.63 4.06
N CYS A 90 17.31 -8.37 3.61
CA CYS A 90 16.12 -7.76 3.03
C CYS A 90 15.64 -8.52 1.77
N ALA A 91 16.55 -8.88 0.87
CA ALA A 91 16.23 -9.63 -0.35
C ALA A 91 15.66 -11.02 -0.02
N LEU A 92 16.27 -11.75 0.90
CA LEU A 92 15.79 -13.06 1.36
C LEU A 92 14.42 -12.95 2.04
N THR A 93 14.22 -11.93 2.86
CA THR A 93 12.92 -11.66 3.51
C THR A 93 11.85 -11.36 2.47
N PHE A 94 12.15 -10.57 1.46
CA PHE A 94 11.21 -10.29 0.37
C PHE A 94 10.84 -11.56 -0.42
N ILE A 95 11.82 -12.39 -0.79
CA ILE A 95 11.58 -13.67 -1.49
C ILE A 95 10.69 -14.59 -0.65
N THR A 96 10.96 -14.71 0.66
CA THR A 96 10.16 -15.57 1.55
C THR A 96 8.72 -15.07 1.69
N ILE A 97 8.50 -13.75 1.80
CA ILE A 97 7.14 -13.17 1.83
C ILE A 97 6.38 -13.51 0.54
N VAL A 98 6.99 -13.24 -0.63
CA VAL A 98 6.36 -13.52 -1.93
C VAL A 98 6.05 -15.01 -2.08
N LEU A 99 6.97 -15.89 -1.64
CA LEU A 99 6.77 -17.34 -1.69
C LEU A 99 5.58 -17.77 -0.82
N VAL A 100 5.53 -17.33 0.45
CA VAL A 100 4.44 -17.64 1.37
C VAL A 100 3.11 -17.13 0.84
N GLU A 101 3.08 -15.89 0.35
CA GLU A 101 1.88 -15.28 -0.25
C GLU A 101 1.40 -16.07 -1.48
N SER A 102 2.32 -16.50 -2.35
CA SER A 102 1.98 -17.31 -3.52
C SER A 102 1.38 -18.68 -3.15
N ILE A 103 1.88 -19.31 -2.08
CA ILE A 103 1.34 -20.58 -1.56
C ILE A 103 -0.06 -20.36 -1.02
N LEU A 104 -0.27 -19.31 -0.21
CA LEU A 104 -1.58 -18.97 0.34
C LEU A 104 -2.60 -18.66 -0.76
N LEU A 105 -2.23 -17.89 -1.79
CA LEU A 105 -3.07 -17.59 -2.94
C LEU A 105 -3.44 -18.86 -3.71
N THR A 106 -2.47 -19.76 -3.89
CA THR A 106 -2.71 -21.07 -4.54
C THR A 106 -3.71 -21.91 -3.76
N ILE A 107 -3.56 -22.00 -2.43
CA ILE A 107 -4.49 -22.72 -1.55
C ILE A 107 -5.89 -22.08 -1.62
N LEU A 108 -5.97 -20.76 -1.52
CA LEU A 108 -7.24 -20.02 -1.62
C LEU A 108 -7.94 -20.30 -2.96
N LEU A 109 -7.22 -20.17 -4.07
CA LEU A 109 -7.76 -20.44 -5.40
C LEU A 109 -8.20 -21.89 -5.55
N GLY A 110 -7.43 -22.84 -5.01
CA GLY A 110 -7.79 -24.26 -4.96
C GLY A 110 -9.07 -24.51 -4.15
N THR A 111 -9.20 -23.91 -2.96
CA THR A 111 -10.42 -24.04 -2.15
C THR A 111 -11.65 -23.42 -2.82
N LEU A 112 -11.50 -22.27 -3.49
CA LEU A 112 -12.57 -21.65 -4.26
C LEU A 112 -12.99 -22.51 -5.45
N ALA A 113 -12.02 -23.05 -6.20
CA ALA A 113 -12.31 -23.95 -7.32
C ALA A 113 -13.01 -25.23 -6.85
N PHE A 114 -12.57 -25.81 -5.73
CA PHE A 114 -13.20 -26.98 -5.12
C PHE A 114 -14.65 -26.67 -4.69
N LEU A 115 -14.88 -25.54 -4.00
CA LEU A 115 -16.22 -25.11 -3.60
C LEU A 115 -17.11 -24.83 -4.80
N LEU A 116 -16.56 -24.30 -5.89
CA LEU A 116 -17.30 -24.06 -7.13
C LEU A 116 -17.76 -25.39 -7.75
N ILE A 117 -16.86 -26.38 -7.88
CA ILE A 117 -17.21 -27.71 -8.41
C ILE A 117 -18.21 -28.40 -7.49
N PHE A 118 -18.02 -28.32 -6.18
CA PHE A 118 -18.93 -28.90 -5.20
C PHE A 118 -20.32 -28.26 -5.28
N SER A 119 -20.41 -26.93 -5.34
CA SER A 119 -21.67 -26.21 -5.55
C SER A 119 -22.33 -26.58 -6.87
N PHE A 120 -21.55 -26.64 -7.95
CA PHE A 120 -22.02 -26.98 -9.29
C PHE A 120 -22.56 -28.41 -9.38
N THR A 121 -22.03 -29.35 -8.60
CA THR A 121 -22.50 -30.75 -8.56
C THR A 121 -23.65 -30.95 -7.59
N LEU A 122 -23.64 -30.26 -6.45
CA LEU A 122 -24.67 -30.39 -5.43
C LEU A 122 -25.99 -29.71 -5.85
N THR A 123 -25.92 -28.62 -6.61
CA THR A 123 -27.10 -27.90 -7.15
C THR A 123 -27.99 -28.80 -8.03
N PRO A 124 -27.50 -29.43 -9.12
CA PRO A 124 -28.32 -30.31 -9.94
C PRO A 124 -28.72 -31.59 -9.21
N LEU A 125 -27.90 -32.10 -8.29
CA LEU A 125 -28.26 -33.27 -7.48
C LEU A 125 -29.43 -32.96 -6.55
N ALA A 126 -29.39 -31.82 -5.85
CA ALA A 126 -30.49 -31.35 -5.01
C ALA A 126 -31.74 -31.06 -5.84
N LEU A 127 -31.59 -30.44 -7.02
CA LEU A 127 -32.69 -30.19 -7.95
C LEU A 127 -33.32 -31.51 -8.43
N PHE A 128 -32.50 -32.50 -8.81
CA PHE A 128 -32.95 -33.82 -9.23
C PHE A 128 -33.67 -34.53 -8.09
N GLY A 129 -33.09 -34.56 -6.89
CA GLY A 129 -33.72 -35.14 -5.70
C GLY A 129 -35.06 -34.50 -5.36
N TYR A 130 -35.16 -33.17 -5.46
CA TYR A 130 -36.43 -32.45 -5.30
C TYR A 130 -37.47 -32.85 -6.35
N LEU A 131 -37.07 -32.88 -7.64
CA LEU A 131 -37.95 -33.28 -8.73
C LEU A 131 -38.44 -34.73 -8.56
N THR A 132 -37.56 -35.66 -8.19
CA THR A 132 -37.90 -37.06 -7.93
C THR A 132 -38.86 -37.19 -6.73
N PHE A 133 -38.56 -36.52 -5.61
CA PHE A 133 -39.44 -36.53 -4.44
C PHE A 133 -40.83 -36.00 -4.79
N ARG A 134 -40.92 -34.85 -5.47
CA ARG A 134 -42.18 -34.25 -5.89
C ARG A 134 -42.95 -35.13 -6.88
N PHE A 135 -42.26 -35.80 -7.80
CA PHE A 135 -42.84 -36.77 -8.72
C PHE A 135 -43.45 -37.97 -7.97
N ILE A 136 -42.73 -38.55 -7.00
CA ILE A 136 -43.23 -39.67 -6.17
C ILE A 136 -44.51 -39.27 -5.43
N VAL A 137 -44.55 -38.06 -4.85
CA VAL A 137 -45.74 -37.54 -4.15
C VAL A 137 -46.95 -37.43 -5.09
N HIS A 138 -46.76 -36.90 -6.32
CA HIS A 138 -47.84 -36.77 -7.30
C HIS A 138 -48.35 -38.12 -7.80
N VAL A 139 -47.46 -39.06 -8.11
CA VAL A 139 -47.83 -40.41 -8.56
C VAL A 139 -48.56 -41.17 -7.45
N ARG A 140 -48.15 -41.01 -6.19
CA ARG A 140 -48.81 -41.66 -5.06
C ARG A 140 -50.22 -41.10 -4.80
N ASN A 141 -50.42 -39.79 -4.98
CA ASN A 141 -51.72 -39.15 -4.72
C ASN A 141 -52.71 -39.29 -5.90
N GLY A 142 -52.22 -39.29 -7.15
CA GLY A 142 -53.07 -39.25 -8.35
C GLY A 142 -52.93 -40.44 -9.31
N GLY A 143 -52.10 -41.44 -9.01
CA GLY A 143 -51.86 -42.56 -9.92
C GLY A 143 -51.29 -42.12 -11.28
N ARG A 144 -51.87 -42.60 -12.38
CA ARG A 144 -51.39 -42.31 -13.75
C ARG A 144 -51.65 -40.85 -14.18
N THR A 145 -52.71 -40.21 -13.70
CA THR A 145 -53.01 -38.80 -14.03
C THR A 145 -52.08 -37.83 -13.31
N GLY A 146 -51.54 -38.22 -12.14
CA GLY A 146 -50.53 -37.43 -11.41
C GLY A 146 -49.24 -37.23 -12.21
N ALA A 147 -48.84 -38.21 -13.04
CA ALA A 147 -47.64 -38.09 -13.87
C ALA A 147 -47.78 -37.04 -14.99
N SER A 148 -48.94 -36.98 -15.67
CA SER A 148 -49.20 -35.97 -16.70
C SER A 148 -49.32 -34.57 -16.12
N GLN A 149 -49.93 -34.45 -14.93
CA GLN A 149 -50.11 -33.16 -14.26
C GLN A 149 -48.77 -32.58 -13.77
N TRP A 150 -47.88 -33.43 -13.23
CA TRP A 150 -46.51 -33.04 -12.88
C TRP A 150 -45.70 -32.58 -14.12
N ALA A 151 -45.87 -33.25 -15.27
CA ALA A 151 -45.15 -32.89 -16.49
C ALA A 151 -45.62 -31.52 -17.04
N THR A 152 -46.92 -31.21 -16.99
CA THR A 152 -47.44 -29.91 -17.38
C THR A 152 -46.96 -28.80 -16.44
N GLU A 153 -47.02 -29.01 -15.12
CA GLU A 153 -46.50 -28.03 -14.14
C GLU A 153 -45.00 -27.76 -14.34
N THR A 154 -44.21 -28.82 -14.48
CA THR A 154 -42.75 -28.68 -14.67
C THR A 154 -42.44 -27.92 -15.95
N LYS A 155 -43.14 -28.23 -17.05
CA LYS A 155 -42.98 -27.52 -18.33
C LYS A 155 -43.38 -26.05 -18.21
N GLU A 156 -44.46 -25.73 -17.51
CA GLU A 156 -44.88 -24.34 -17.30
C GLU A 156 -43.84 -23.54 -16.50
N HIS A 157 -43.21 -24.13 -15.49
CA HIS A 157 -42.15 -23.49 -14.71
C HIS A 157 -40.89 -23.19 -15.55
N PHE A 158 -40.45 -24.11 -16.42
CA PHE A 158 -39.27 -23.88 -17.27
C PHE A 158 -39.53 -22.96 -18.46
N VAL A 159 -40.73 -23.02 -19.07
CA VAL A 159 -41.05 -22.21 -20.26
C VAL A 159 -41.44 -20.78 -19.90
N THR A 160 -42.11 -20.56 -18.77
CA THR A 160 -42.60 -19.22 -18.37
C THR A 160 -41.47 -18.33 -17.84
N SER A 161 -40.38 -18.90 -17.31
CA SER A 161 -39.29 -18.12 -16.72
C SER A 161 -38.50 -17.28 -17.74
N SER A 162 -38.56 -17.61 -19.05
CA SER A 162 -37.88 -16.85 -20.10
C SER A 162 -38.64 -15.61 -20.58
N ARG A 163 -39.86 -15.33 -20.10
CA ARG A 163 -40.74 -14.27 -20.65
C ARG A 163 -40.98 -13.08 -19.71
N LYS A 164 -40.01 -12.74 -18.85
CA LYS A 164 -40.02 -11.47 -18.08
C LYS A 164 -38.74 -10.68 -18.26
N VAL A 165 -38.33 -10.43 -19.50
CA VAL A 165 -37.65 -9.17 -19.82
C VAL A 165 -38.72 -8.30 -20.45
N LYS A 166 -39.44 -7.54 -19.61
CA LYS A 166 -40.23 -6.41 -20.10
C LYS A 166 -39.19 -5.43 -20.65
N PRO A 167 -39.13 -5.15 -21.96
CA PRO A 167 -38.40 -3.99 -22.42
C PRO A 167 -39.11 -2.81 -21.74
N GLU A 168 -38.46 -2.24 -20.74
CA GLU A 168 -38.72 -0.87 -20.36
C GLU A 168 -38.40 -0.08 -21.62
N ILE A 169 -39.46 0.23 -22.36
CA ILE A 169 -39.42 1.18 -23.45
C ILE A 169 -38.92 2.46 -22.77
N ILE A 170 -37.64 2.77 -22.99
CA ILE A 170 -37.09 4.10 -22.78
C ILE A 170 -37.76 4.96 -23.85
N GLU A 171 -39.01 5.30 -23.61
CA GLU A 171 -39.76 6.28 -24.36
C GLU A 171 -39.37 7.64 -23.80
N GLY A 172 -38.39 8.27 -24.45
CA GLY A 172 -38.21 9.71 -24.55
C GLY A 172 -38.19 10.55 -23.27
N SER A 173 -37.03 11.14 -22.98
CA SER A 173 -37.02 12.61 -22.87
C SER A 173 -35.66 13.16 -23.26
N ASP A 174 -35.66 13.75 -24.46
CA ASP A 174 -34.70 14.72 -24.91
C ASP A 174 -34.64 15.91 -23.94
N VAL A 175 -33.43 16.43 -23.72
CA VAL A 175 -33.11 17.84 -23.42
C VAL A 175 -33.76 18.46 -22.17
N SER A 176 -32.96 18.67 -21.11
CA SER A 176 -33.07 19.93 -20.35
C SER A 176 -31.76 20.30 -19.65
N SER A 177 -31.25 21.47 -20.05
CA SER A 177 -30.17 22.22 -19.44
C SER A 177 -30.38 22.46 -17.94
N GLY A 178 -29.29 22.37 -17.18
CA GLY A 178 -29.03 23.22 -16.02
C GLY A 178 -29.91 23.01 -14.79
N SER A 179 -29.31 22.50 -13.72
CA SER A 179 -29.55 23.07 -12.39
C SER A 179 -28.43 22.65 -11.44
N VAL A 180 -27.51 23.59 -11.26
CA VAL A 180 -26.57 23.68 -10.15
C VAL A 180 -27.34 23.51 -8.84
N VAL A 181 -27.02 22.45 -8.08
CA VAL A 181 -27.44 22.32 -6.69
C VAL A 181 -26.36 22.98 -5.82
N ILE A 182 -26.65 24.20 -5.38
CA ILE A 182 -25.93 24.90 -4.32
C ILE A 182 -26.27 24.16 -3.02
N VAL A 183 -25.31 23.39 -2.49
CA VAL A 183 -25.36 22.94 -1.11
C VAL A 183 -24.82 24.09 -0.26
N ASP A 184 -25.75 24.90 0.23
CA ASP A 184 -25.52 25.86 1.30
C ASP A 184 -25.37 25.07 2.61
N ALA A 185 -24.14 24.97 3.10
CA ALA A 185 -23.82 24.41 4.40
C ALA A 185 -23.15 25.48 5.26
N LYS A 186 -23.97 26.46 5.62
CA LYS A 186 -24.11 27.10 6.93
C LYS A 186 -22.87 27.01 7.84
N GLU A 187 -22.26 28.18 8.02
CA GLU A 187 -21.41 28.52 9.15
C GLU A 187 -22.02 28.02 10.47
N GLN A 188 -21.26 27.19 11.20
CA GLN A 188 -21.32 27.18 12.66
C GLN A 188 -19.97 27.57 13.22
N HIS A 189 -19.87 28.87 13.43
CA HIS A 189 -19.04 29.51 14.43
C HIS A 189 -19.35 28.89 15.80
N SER A 190 -18.42 28.13 16.38
CA SER A 190 -18.34 27.97 17.83
C SER A 190 -16.87 27.96 18.24
N THR A 191 -16.40 29.18 18.53
CA THR A 191 -15.54 29.49 19.67
C THR A 191 -15.78 28.52 20.83
N ARG A 192 -14.72 28.05 21.50
CA ARG A 192 -14.54 28.18 22.96
C ARG A 192 -13.30 27.40 23.45
N ASN A 193 -12.31 28.21 23.82
CA ASN A 193 -11.40 28.15 24.97
C ASN A 193 -10.43 26.96 25.13
N GLU A 194 -9.12 27.20 25.24
CA GLU A 194 -8.35 27.87 26.32
C GLU A 194 -7.97 26.90 27.46
N SER A 195 -6.66 26.86 27.73
CA SER A 195 -6.02 26.59 29.03
C SER A 195 -5.84 25.17 29.56
N ALA A 196 -4.60 24.66 29.42
CA ALA A 196 -3.73 24.19 30.51
C ALA A 196 -2.37 23.82 29.87
N LYS A 197 -1.28 24.60 29.93
CA LYS A 197 -0.46 24.97 31.11
C LYS A 197 -0.25 23.80 32.08
N VAL A 198 0.77 22.98 31.81
CA VAL A 198 1.54 22.31 32.87
C VAL A 198 3.02 22.45 32.55
N GLN A 199 3.59 23.42 33.24
CA GLN A 199 5.01 23.58 33.51
C GLN A 199 5.32 22.72 34.74
N GLY A 200 6.40 21.95 34.72
CA GLY A 200 6.86 21.18 35.86
C GLY A 200 8.26 20.62 35.60
N ASP A 201 9.24 21.39 36.08
CA ASP A 201 10.63 21.09 36.47
C ASP A 201 11.61 20.39 35.51
#